data_AF-A0A7R9SBV2-F1
#
_entry.id   AF-A0A7R9SBV2-F1
#
_cell.length_a   1.000
_cell.length_b   1.000
_cell.length_c   1.000
_cell.angle_alpha   90.00
_cell.angle_beta   90.00
_cell.angle_gamma   90.00
#
_symmetry.space_group_name_H-M   'P 1'
#
loop_
_entity.id
_entity.type
_entity.pdbx_description
1 polymer ?
#
loop_
_entity_poly.entity_id
_entity_poly.type
_entity_poly.pdbx_seq_one_letter_code
_entity_poly.pdbx_strand_id
1 'polypeptide(L)'
;ETDYNLLPLITSRRLCEIESNSVIVKFEVKIPRGGSLFVSTVPLQQSPRVWRSATGSTMASSLTNVGIFWSCFSLAAALICCTGYYLPFWIQGRLFDEADTYFGSFRRCTYPRASPDGTIQIVQECGRYTSFSDIPSVWWQITTIVTGVGATLSLLIAMTTVAACCMTQVIHMNTARIAGGLQLLSGVLISGGTALYPLGWNTREVKEACGAQANSYSLGSCHLSWSIYLQIIGVVLLLVCLGLSFKASRIKPGSVRI
;
A
#
# COMPACT_ATOMS: atom_id res chain seq x y z
N GLU A 1 -19.02 -43.45 40.90
CA GLU A 1 -17.69 -42.82 40.72
C GLU A 1 -17.82 -41.77 39.60
N THR A 2 -17.33 -40.52 39.63
CA THR A 2 -16.01 -39.94 40.03
C THR A 2 -14.85 -40.46 39.16
N ASP A 3 -13.91 -39.70 38.57
CA ASP A 3 -13.73 -38.25 38.30
C ASP A 3 -12.53 -38.12 37.29
N TYR A 4 -12.00 -36.99 36.78
CA TYR A 4 -12.08 -35.54 37.06
C TYR A 4 -12.04 -34.70 35.77
N ASN A 5 -12.20 -33.37 35.89
CA ASN A 5 -12.02 -32.36 34.84
C ASN A 5 -10.61 -32.30 34.21
N LEU A 6 -10.53 -31.85 32.94
CA LEU A 6 -9.59 -30.77 32.56
C LEU A 6 -10.03 -30.01 31.28
N LEU A 7 -10.01 -28.67 31.35
CA LEU A 7 -10.09 -27.74 30.20
C LEU A 7 -8.71 -27.06 30.04
N PRO A 8 -8.29 -26.74 28.81
CA PRO A 8 -8.52 -25.36 28.30
C PRO A 8 -9.07 -25.36 26.84
N LEU A 9 -9.85 -24.39 26.34
CA LEU A 9 -9.76 -22.91 26.32
C LEU A 9 -8.61 -22.37 25.43
N ILE A 10 -8.90 -21.31 24.64
CA ILE A 10 -7.96 -20.50 23.81
C ILE A 10 -7.47 -21.23 22.52
N THR A 11 -7.63 -20.74 21.28
CA THR A 11 -8.34 -19.53 20.74
C THR A 11 -8.84 -19.78 19.30
N SER A 12 -9.73 -18.90 18.81
CA SER A 12 -10.06 -18.79 17.38
C SER A 12 -8.88 -18.30 16.52
N ARG A 13 -8.66 -18.94 15.36
CA ARG A 13 -8.12 -18.35 14.11
C ARG A 13 -8.16 -19.37 12.94
N ARG A 14 -9.34 -19.56 12.33
CA ARG A 14 -9.44 -20.05 10.92
C ARG A 14 -9.82 -18.88 10.03
N LEU A 15 -8.90 -18.40 9.20
CA LEU A 15 -9.18 -17.38 8.19
C LEU A 15 -8.07 -17.34 7.11
N CYS A 16 -7.97 -18.43 6.32
CA CYS A 16 -7.53 -18.48 4.92
C CYS A 16 -7.34 -19.96 4.53
N GLU A 17 -8.43 -20.67 4.26
CA GLU A 17 -8.41 -22.06 3.80
C GLU A 17 -9.07 -22.09 2.41
N ILE A 18 -8.27 -21.76 1.37
CA ILE A 18 -8.72 -21.73 -0.02
C ILE A 18 -8.49 -23.12 -0.63
N GLU A 19 -9.57 -23.86 -0.81
CA GLU A 19 -9.58 -25.18 -1.43
C GLU A 19 -9.18 -25.09 -2.92
N SER A 20 -8.27 -25.95 -3.37
CA SER A 20 -7.83 -26.02 -4.78
C SER A 20 -7.55 -27.46 -5.19
N ASN A 21 -8.59 -28.14 -5.69
CA ASN A 21 -8.50 -29.53 -6.13
C ASN A 21 -7.74 -29.64 -7.45
N SER A 22 -6.51 -30.18 -7.39
CA SER A 22 -5.67 -30.41 -8.56
C SER A 22 -6.03 -31.70 -9.28
N VAL A 23 -6.66 -31.59 -10.46
CA VAL A 23 -6.93 -32.74 -11.34
C VAL A 23 -5.63 -33.21 -12.00
N ILE A 24 -5.21 -34.44 -11.70
CA ILE A 24 -4.01 -35.04 -12.29
C ILE A 24 -4.39 -35.86 -13.53
N VAL A 25 -4.08 -35.35 -14.71
CA VAL A 25 -4.18 -36.12 -15.97
C VAL A 25 -2.95 -37.02 -16.11
N LYS A 26 -3.17 -38.34 -16.12
CA LYS A 26 -2.11 -39.35 -16.16
C LYS A 26 -2.02 -40.00 -17.55
N PHE A 27 -0.97 -39.71 -18.29
CA PHE A 27 -0.68 -40.38 -19.57
C PHE A 27 0.08 -41.69 -19.33
N GLU A 28 -0.41 -42.81 -19.86
CA GLU A 28 0.31 -44.09 -19.92
C GLU A 28 0.80 -44.32 -21.36
N VAL A 29 2.11 -44.46 -21.57
CA VAL A 29 2.70 -44.79 -22.88
C VAL A 29 3.08 -46.27 -22.87
N LYS A 30 2.46 -47.06 -23.74
CA LYS A 30 2.55 -48.52 -23.73
C LYS A 30 3.26 -49.05 -24.97
N ILE A 31 4.54 -49.39 -24.82
CA ILE A 31 5.39 -49.93 -25.91
C ILE A 31 5.30 -51.48 -25.90
N PRO A 32 4.94 -52.13 -27.01
CA PRO A 32 4.84 -53.59 -27.07
C PRO A 32 6.16 -54.27 -27.48
N ARG A 33 6.64 -55.19 -26.62
CA ARG A 33 7.51 -56.35 -26.91
C ARG A 33 8.86 -56.12 -27.65
N GLY A 34 9.97 -56.39 -26.96
CA GLY A 34 11.17 -56.95 -27.60
C GLY A 34 12.51 -56.50 -27.01
N GLY A 35 13.16 -57.40 -26.26
CA GLY A 35 14.57 -57.25 -25.86
C GLY A 35 14.79 -56.85 -24.39
N SER A 36 15.86 -57.37 -23.81
CA SER A 36 16.42 -56.96 -22.51
C SER A 36 17.90 -56.66 -22.69
N LEU A 37 18.38 -55.58 -22.07
CA LEU A 37 19.80 -55.38 -21.85
C LEU A 37 20.02 -54.71 -20.50
N PHE A 38 20.93 -55.25 -19.69
CA PHE A 38 21.35 -54.69 -18.41
C PHE A 38 22.41 -53.59 -18.63
N VAL A 39 22.40 -52.57 -17.77
CA VAL A 39 23.62 -51.79 -17.46
C VAL A 39 23.72 -51.61 -15.94
N SER A 40 24.84 -52.12 -15.40
CA SER A 40 25.44 -51.92 -14.07
C SER A 40 24.60 -51.47 -12.86
N THR A 41 24.55 -52.35 -11.86
CA THR A 41 24.32 -51.98 -10.45
C THR A 41 25.50 -51.17 -9.89
N VAL A 42 25.19 -50.21 -9.01
CA VAL A 42 26.16 -49.54 -8.12
C VAL A 42 25.60 -49.62 -6.68
N PRO A 43 26.40 -49.88 -5.63
CA PRO A 43 25.85 -50.14 -4.30
C PRO A 43 25.23 -48.91 -3.64
N LEU A 44 24.00 -49.04 -3.12
CA LEU A 44 23.41 -48.04 -2.22
C LEU A 44 24.02 -48.16 -0.83
N GLN A 45 25.08 -47.39 -0.56
CA GLN A 45 25.68 -47.30 0.76
C GLN A 45 24.70 -46.69 1.76
N GLN A 46 24.32 -47.45 2.79
CA GLN A 46 23.40 -47.00 3.83
C GLN A 46 24.06 -45.91 4.70
N SER A 47 23.54 -44.69 4.60
CA SER A 47 23.82 -43.62 5.57
C SER A 47 22.70 -43.57 6.61
N PRO A 48 22.99 -43.62 7.92
CA PRO A 48 21.96 -43.63 8.96
C PRO A 48 21.25 -42.27 9.02
N ARG A 49 19.96 -42.25 8.67
CA ARG A 49 19.11 -41.07 8.88
C ARG A 49 18.93 -40.81 10.37
N VAL A 50 19.70 -39.86 10.89
CA VAL A 50 19.47 -39.25 12.21
C VAL A 50 18.14 -38.53 12.17
N TRP A 51 17.11 -39.16 12.75
CA TRP A 51 15.80 -38.53 12.97
C TRP A 51 15.95 -37.43 14.02
N ARG A 52 16.14 -36.18 13.56
CA ARG A 52 15.96 -35.02 14.44
C ARG A 52 14.47 -34.90 14.76
N SER A 53 14.14 -35.08 16.04
CA SER A 53 12.80 -34.87 16.57
C SER A 53 12.31 -33.45 16.27
N ALA A 54 11.08 -33.34 15.79
CA ALA A 54 10.47 -32.05 15.48
C ALA A 54 10.00 -31.35 16.77
N THR A 55 10.85 -30.51 17.35
CA THR A 55 10.51 -29.65 18.49
C THR A 55 10.67 -28.18 18.08
N GLY A 56 9.58 -27.41 18.16
CA GLY A 56 9.53 -26.02 17.73
C GLY A 56 9.00 -25.87 16.30
N SER A 57 7.69 -25.68 16.17
CA SER A 57 7.01 -25.32 14.92
C SER A 57 7.16 -23.83 14.60
N THR A 58 8.39 -23.32 14.58
CA THR A 58 8.67 -22.04 13.93
C THR A 58 8.38 -22.16 12.44
N MET A 59 7.39 -21.43 11.94
CA MET A 59 7.21 -21.27 10.50
C MET A 59 8.47 -20.62 9.92
N ALA A 60 9.28 -21.42 9.23
CA ALA A 60 10.50 -20.96 8.58
C ALA A 60 10.15 -20.13 7.34
N SER A 61 9.80 -18.86 7.56
CA SER A 61 9.55 -17.91 6.49
C SER A 61 10.81 -17.74 5.64
N SER A 62 10.69 -17.93 4.33
CA SER A 62 11.77 -17.71 3.35
C SER A 62 12.24 -16.25 3.26
N LEU A 63 11.59 -15.35 4.00
CA LEU A 63 11.79 -13.92 3.99
C LEU A 63 12.77 -13.49 5.09
N THR A 64 13.68 -12.59 4.76
CA THR A 64 14.60 -12.03 5.77
C THR A 64 13.87 -11.08 6.72
N ASN A 65 14.43 -10.84 7.91
CA ASN A 65 13.95 -9.78 8.80
C ASN A 65 13.84 -8.42 8.07
N VAL A 66 14.77 -8.13 7.14
CA VAL A 66 14.75 -6.93 6.29
C VAL A 66 13.53 -6.90 5.38
N GLY A 67 13.14 -8.04 4.80
CA GLY A 67 11.93 -8.16 4.00
C GLY A 67 10.64 -8.02 4.81
N ILE A 68 10.62 -8.47 6.06
CA ILE A 68 9.50 -8.24 7.00
C ILE A 68 9.37 -6.74 7.29
N PHE A 69 10.46 -6.07 7.71
CA PHE A 69 10.45 -4.62 7.92
C PHE A 69 10.07 -3.83 6.67
N TRP A 70 10.56 -4.24 5.49
CA TRP A 70 10.18 -3.65 4.21
C TRP A 70 8.67 -3.74 3.97
N SER A 71 8.04 -4.90 4.16
CA SER A 71 6.60 -5.05 3.98
C SER A 71 5.79 -4.26 5.01
N CYS A 72 6.20 -4.24 6.28
CA CYS A 72 5.55 -3.43 7.32
C CYS A 72 5.62 -1.92 7.00
N PHE A 73 6.78 -1.41 6.59
CA PHE A 73 6.91 -0.01 6.16
C PHE A 73 6.20 0.27 4.83
N SER A 74 6.12 -0.70 3.92
CA SER A 74 5.35 -0.56 2.67
C SER A 74 3.86 -0.37 2.95
N LEU A 75 3.30 -1.14 3.89
CA LEU A 75 1.93 -1.00 4.35
C LEU A 75 1.70 0.32 5.10
N ALA A 76 2.60 0.69 6.01
CA ALA A 76 2.51 1.98 6.71
C ALA A 76 2.56 3.17 5.74
N ALA A 77 3.47 3.16 4.77
CA ALA A 77 3.59 4.17 3.73
C ALA A 77 2.30 4.26 2.89
N ALA A 78 1.76 3.13 2.42
CA ALA A 78 0.53 3.11 1.65
C ALA A 78 -0.66 3.67 2.43
N LEU A 79 -0.84 3.28 3.70
CA LEU A 79 -1.91 3.81 4.55
C LEU A 79 -1.76 5.31 4.81
N ILE A 80 -0.54 5.79 5.06
CA ILE A 80 -0.24 7.21 5.25
C ILE A 80 -0.51 8.02 3.97
N CYS A 81 -0.04 7.56 2.81
CA CYS A 81 -0.27 8.20 1.51
C CYS A 81 -1.75 8.20 1.09
N CYS A 82 -2.49 7.10 1.34
CA CYS A 82 -3.93 7.06 1.08
C CYS A 82 -4.71 7.98 2.03
N THR A 83 -4.32 8.06 3.31
CA THR A 83 -4.94 8.96 4.29
C THR A 83 -4.65 10.43 3.97
N GLY A 84 -3.40 10.81 3.69
CA GLY A 84 -3.03 12.17 3.30
C GLY A 84 -3.68 12.61 1.99
N TYR A 85 -3.79 11.70 1.01
CA TYR A 85 -4.55 11.95 -0.22
C TYR A 85 -6.06 12.17 0.03
N TYR A 86 -6.70 11.30 0.83
CA TYR A 86 -8.15 11.31 1.02
C TYR A 86 -8.66 12.38 1.99
N LEU A 87 -7.85 12.76 2.99
CA LEU A 87 -8.22 13.77 3.97
C LEU A 87 -8.19 15.19 3.36
N PRO A 88 -9.25 16.00 3.53
CA PRO A 88 -9.35 17.37 3.01
C PRO A 88 -8.49 18.40 3.75
N PHE A 89 -7.63 17.98 4.67
CA PHE A 89 -6.85 18.86 5.54
C PHE A 89 -5.49 19.22 4.91
N TRP A 90 -5.46 19.74 3.68
CA TRP A 90 -4.22 20.18 3.03
C TRP A 90 -3.90 21.65 3.38
N ILE A 91 -4.92 22.51 3.37
CA ILE A 91 -4.87 23.91 3.83
C ILE A 91 -5.98 24.13 4.86
N GLN A 92 -5.71 24.96 5.87
CA GLN A 92 -6.71 25.60 6.72
C GLN A 92 -6.76 27.10 6.43
N GLY A 93 -7.97 27.63 6.28
CA GLY A 93 -8.30 29.07 6.19
C GLY A 93 -9.54 29.41 6.99
N ARG A 94 -10.06 30.63 6.84
CA ARG A 94 -11.30 31.07 7.50
C ARG A 94 -12.27 31.75 6.56
N LEU A 95 -13.53 31.38 6.67
CA LEU A 95 -14.64 31.96 5.93
C LEU A 95 -15.38 32.94 6.84
N PHE A 96 -15.54 34.19 6.38
CA PHE A 96 -16.17 35.30 7.13
C PHE A 96 -15.57 35.54 8.53
N ASP A 97 -14.28 35.22 8.72
CA ASP A 97 -13.51 35.23 9.99
C ASP A 97 -14.06 34.36 11.15
N GLU A 98 -15.28 33.85 11.03
CA GLU A 98 -16.01 33.09 12.06
C GLU A 98 -15.84 31.56 11.94
N ALA A 99 -15.66 31.02 10.72
CA ALA A 99 -15.66 29.58 10.48
C ALA A 99 -14.35 29.06 9.82
N ASP A 100 -13.64 28.15 10.49
CA ASP A 100 -12.48 27.46 9.90
C ASP A 100 -12.92 26.56 8.72
N THR A 101 -12.24 26.71 7.59
CA THR A 101 -12.49 25.97 6.34
C THR A 101 -11.24 25.25 5.85
N TYR A 102 -11.44 24.08 5.25
CA TYR A 102 -10.35 23.18 4.84
C TYR A 102 -10.46 22.77 3.38
N PHE A 103 -9.37 22.93 2.66
CA PHE A 103 -9.25 22.58 1.25
C PHE A 103 -8.33 21.37 1.07
N GLY A 104 -8.80 20.37 0.33
CA GLY A 104 -7.98 19.34 -0.31
C GLY A 104 -7.97 19.53 -1.83
N SER A 105 -7.53 18.51 -2.57
CA SER A 105 -7.46 18.54 -4.04
C SER A 105 -8.80 18.20 -4.73
N PHE A 106 -9.64 17.34 -4.13
CA PHE A 106 -10.95 16.94 -4.64
C PHE A 106 -12.07 16.94 -3.57
N ARG A 107 -11.78 17.47 -2.37
CA ARG A 107 -12.70 17.58 -1.23
C ARG A 107 -12.51 18.92 -0.52
N ARG A 108 -13.55 19.36 0.19
CA ARG A 108 -13.54 20.55 1.06
C ARG A 108 -14.38 20.30 2.30
N CYS A 109 -14.03 20.92 3.43
CA CYS A 109 -14.87 21.01 4.63
C CYS A 109 -15.20 22.46 4.95
N THR A 110 -16.41 22.73 5.45
CA THR A 110 -16.93 24.07 5.73
C THR A 110 -16.99 24.94 4.47
N TYR A 111 -18.16 25.02 3.84
CA TYR A 111 -18.34 25.80 2.61
C TYR A 111 -19.65 26.59 2.60
N PRO A 112 -19.70 27.74 1.91
CA PRO A 112 -20.93 28.50 1.75
C PRO A 112 -21.88 27.77 0.79
N ARG A 113 -23.18 27.81 1.11
CA ARG A 113 -24.27 27.34 0.27
C ARG A 113 -25.40 28.38 0.27
N ALA A 114 -25.97 28.67 -0.89
CA ALA A 114 -27.21 29.44 -0.96
C ALA A 114 -28.38 28.56 -0.49
N SER A 115 -29.15 29.05 0.49
CA SER A 115 -30.46 28.53 0.85
C SER A 115 -31.49 28.86 -0.23
N PRO A 116 -32.61 28.11 -0.36
CA PRO A 116 -33.73 28.52 -1.22
C PRO A 116 -34.27 29.92 -0.92
N ASP A 117 -34.10 30.38 0.33
CA ASP A 117 -34.52 31.69 0.84
C ASP A 117 -33.56 32.84 0.45
N GLY A 118 -32.56 32.58 -0.39
CA GLY A 118 -31.55 33.55 -0.84
C GLY A 118 -30.45 33.86 0.20
N THR A 119 -30.54 33.33 1.42
CA THR A 119 -29.52 33.49 2.45
C THR A 119 -28.29 32.61 2.19
N ILE A 120 -27.09 33.08 2.55
CA ILE A 120 -25.87 32.26 2.52
C ILE A 120 -25.75 31.55 3.87
N GLN A 121 -25.72 30.22 3.85
CA GLN A 121 -25.51 29.39 5.03
C GLN A 121 -24.15 28.69 4.94
N ILE A 122 -23.42 28.64 6.06
CA ILE A 122 -22.12 27.96 6.15
C ILE A 122 -22.37 26.50 6.53
N VAL A 123 -22.13 25.59 5.58
CA VAL A 123 -22.33 24.14 5.78
C VAL A 123 -21.05 23.53 6.33
N GLN A 124 -21.01 23.21 7.63
CA GLN A 124 -19.86 22.60 8.32
C GLN A 124 -19.73 21.08 8.05
N GLU A 125 -19.81 20.69 6.77
CA GLU A 125 -19.68 19.30 6.32
C GLU A 125 -18.51 19.11 5.34
N CYS A 126 -17.97 17.89 5.26
CA CYS A 126 -16.82 17.54 4.43
C CYS A 126 -17.22 16.90 3.08
N GLY A 127 -17.61 17.73 2.12
CA GLY A 127 -18.08 17.30 0.79
C GLY A 127 -16.99 16.82 -0.18
N ARG A 128 -17.44 16.16 -1.25
CA ARG A 128 -16.72 15.97 -2.53
C ARG A 128 -17.38 16.87 -3.57
N TYR A 129 -16.61 17.45 -4.49
CA TYR A 129 -17.17 18.09 -5.69
C TYR A 129 -18.05 17.11 -6.47
N THR A 130 -19.16 17.57 -7.06
CA THR A 130 -20.13 16.71 -7.76
C THR A 130 -19.49 15.98 -8.94
N SER A 131 -18.96 16.77 -9.88
CA SER A 131 -18.22 16.37 -11.08
C SER A 131 -16.73 16.67 -10.91
N PHE A 132 -15.88 16.08 -11.74
CA PHE A 132 -14.44 16.38 -11.74
C PHE A 132 -14.14 17.81 -12.21
N SER A 133 -14.92 18.31 -13.17
CA SER A 133 -14.83 19.69 -13.70
C SER A 133 -15.19 20.77 -12.66
N ASP A 134 -15.89 20.40 -11.59
CA ASP A 134 -16.33 21.35 -10.55
C ASP A 134 -15.19 21.67 -9.54
N ILE A 135 -14.03 21.02 -9.68
CA ILE A 135 -12.81 21.32 -8.91
C ILE A 135 -12.25 22.68 -9.41
N PRO A 136 -12.14 23.73 -8.56
CA PRO A 136 -11.89 25.12 -8.99
C PRO A 136 -10.60 25.40 -9.78
N SER A 137 -9.62 24.50 -9.74
CA SER A 137 -8.34 24.66 -10.42
C SER A 137 -7.95 23.42 -11.22
N VAL A 138 -7.53 23.62 -12.46
CA VAL A 138 -6.91 22.56 -13.29
C VAL A 138 -5.68 21.97 -12.59
N TRP A 139 -4.95 22.76 -11.81
CA TRP A 139 -3.83 22.26 -11.01
C TRP A 139 -4.26 21.28 -9.91
N TRP A 140 -5.43 21.50 -9.30
CA TRP A 140 -6.02 20.58 -8.32
C TRP A 140 -6.63 19.33 -8.97
N GLN A 141 -7.19 19.47 -10.19
CA GLN A 141 -7.59 18.33 -11.02
C GLN A 141 -6.40 17.42 -11.35
N ILE A 142 -5.29 17.99 -11.83
CA ILE A 142 -4.04 17.24 -12.10
C ILE A 142 -3.48 16.66 -10.80
N THR A 143 -3.42 17.44 -9.71
CA THR A 143 -3.04 16.97 -8.37
C THR A 143 -3.82 15.72 -7.97
N THR A 144 -5.14 15.74 -8.15
CA THR A 144 -6.03 14.62 -7.80
C THR A 144 -5.66 13.36 -8.57
N ILE A 145 -5.52 13.45 -9.90
CA ILE A 145 -5.15 12.30 -10.74
C ILE A 145 -3.77 11.77 -10.37
N VAL A 146 -2.76 12.63 -10.36
CA VAL A 146 -1.35 12.23 -10.19
C VAL A 146 -1.10 11.68 -8.78
N THR A 147 -1.62 12.34 -7.74
CA THR A 147 -1.48 11.86 -6.35
C THR A 147 -2.30 10.58 -6.14
N GLY A 148 -3.51 10.50 -6.70
CA GLY A 148 -4.39 9.32 -6.58
C GLY A 148 -3.82 8.07 -7.25
N VAL A 149 -3.23 8.20 -8.45
CA VAL A 149 -2.49 7.11 -9.12
C VAL A 149 -1.25 6.72 -8.30
N GLY A 150 -0.51 7.69 -7.75
CA GLY A 150 0.62 7.40 -6.87
C GLY A 150 0.21 6.63 -5.60
N ALA A 151 -0.87 7.04 -4.94
CA ALA A 151 -1.39 6.41 -3.72
C ALA A 151 -1.97 5.00 -3.98
N THR A 152 -2.74 4.82 -5.05
CA THR A 152 -3.27 3.48 -5.42
C THR A 152 -2.16 2.52 -5.83
N LEU A 153 -1.14 2.99 -6.56
CA LEU A 153 0.07 2.21 -6.85
C LEU A 153 0.79 1.79 -5.55
N SER A 154 0.94 2.70 -4.58
CA SER A 154 1.50 2.37 -3.26
C SER A 154 0.73 1.24 -2.57
N LEU A 155 -0.60 1.33 -2.56
CA LEU A 155 -1.48 0.35 -1.92
C LEU A 155 -1.41 -1.03 -2.59
N LEU A 156 -1.37 -1.09 -3.92
CA LEU A 156 -1.21 -2.35 -4.65
C LEU A 156 0.13 -3.03 -4.34
N ILE A 157 1.22 -2.26 -4.19
CA ILE A 157 2.53 -2.80 -3.81
C ILE A 157 2.52 -3.25 -2.34
N ALA A 158 1.91 -2.49 -1.43
CA ALA A 158 1.76 -2.89 -0.03
C ALA A 158 0.99 -4.22 0.09
N MET A 159 -0.17 -4.34 -0.57
CA MET A 159 -0.98 -5.56 -0.54
C MET A 159 -0.24 -6.77 -1.12
N THR A 160 0.48 -6.60 -2.24
CA THR A 160 1.27 -7.70 -2.83
C THR A 160 2.50 -8.08 -2.01
N THR A 161 3.20 -7.12 -1.39
CA THR A 161 4.31 -7.44 -0.48
C THR A 161 3.84 -8.15 0.79
N VAL A 162 2.72 -7.74 1.38
CA VAL A 162 2.11 -8.42 2.54
C VAL A 162 1.66 -9.83 2.17
N ALA A 163 0.96 -10.01 1.05
CA ALA A 163 0.55 -11.33 0.57
C ALA A 163 1.76 -12.26 0.32
N ALA A 164 2.86 -11.73 -0.20
CA ALA A 164 4.11 -12.47 -0.42
C ALA A 164 4.93 -12.72 0.87
N CYS A 165 4.62 -12.05 1.99
CA CYS A 165 5.12 -12.44 3.31
C CYS A 165 4.38 -13.68 3.84
N CYS A 166 3.08 -13.77 3.58
CA CYS A 166 2.26 -14.93 3.95
C CYS A 166 2.55 -16.15 3.07
N MET A 167 2.75 -15.94 1.76
CA MET A 167 3.01 -17.01 0.77
C MET A 167 4.52 -17.14 0.50
N THR A 168 5.19 -18.00 1.27
CA THR A 168 6.66 -18.11 1.41
C THR A 168 7.44 -18.58 0.17
N GLN A 169 6.80 -18.70 -1.01
CA GLN A 169 7.39 -19.29 -2.22
C GLN A 169 7.74 -18.28 -3.35
N VAL A 170 7.37 -16.99 -3.26
CA VAL A 170 7.32 -16.10 -4.45
C VAL A 170 8.41 -15.00 -4.53
N ILE A 171 9.07 -14.63 -3.42
CA ILE A 171 9.97 -13.44 -3.38
C ILE A 171 11.38 -13.75 -3.89
N HIS A 172 11.54 -13.81 -5.21
CA HIS A 172 12.84 -13.70 -5.87
C HIS A 172 13.40 -12.26 -5.75
N MET A 173 14.74 -12.12 -5.75
CA MET A 173 15.39 -10.81 -5.60
C MET A 173 15.06 -9.81 -6.72
N ASN A 174 14.73 -10.27 -7.94
CA ASN A 174 14.27 -9.39 -9.02
C ASN A 174 12.90 -8.79 -8.70
N THR A 175 11.95 -9.58 -8.17
CA THR A 175 10.61 -9.14 -7.79
C THR A 175 10.67 -8.04 -6.73
N ALA A 176 11.52 -8.20 -5.70
CA ALA A 176 11.73 -7.19 -4.66
C ALA A 176 12.27 -5.86 -5.23
N ARG A 177 13.23 -5.91 -6.16
CA ARG A 177 13.78 -4.72 -6.83
C ARG A 177 12.75 -4.02 -7.71
N ILE A 178 11.94 -4.76 -8.47
CA ILE A 178 10.85 -4.22 -9.28
C ILE A 178 9.81 -3.52 -8.39
N ALA A 179 9.40 -4.18 -7.30
CA ALA A 179 8.48 -3.58 -6.32
C ALA A 179 9.04 -2.29 -5.70
N GLY A 180 10.33 -2.25 -5.33
CA GLY A 180 10.99 -1.02 -4.87
C GLY A 180 11.03 0.08 -5.93
N GLY A 181 11.29 -0.27 -7.20
CA GLY A 181 11.21 0.69 -8.31
C GLY A 181 9.81 1.27 -8.52
N LEU A 182 8.76 0.45 -8.34
CA LEU A 182 7.37 0.93 -8.37
C LEU A 182 7.01 1.77 -7.12
N GLN A 183 7.63 1.52 -5.96
CA GLN A 183 7.51 2.37 -4.77
C GLN A 183 8.16 3.75 -4.99
N LEU A 184 9.31 3.80 -5.68
CA LEU A 184 9.92 5.06 -6.10
C LEU A 184 9.01 5.81 -7.08
N LEU A 185 8.45 5.13 -8.08
CA LEU A 185 7.50 5.74 -9.03
C LEU A 185 6.26 6.30 -8.31
N SER A 186 5.68 5.54 -7.38
CA SER A 186 4.60 5.99 -6.50
C SER A 186 4.99 7.25 -5.72
N GLY A 187 6.17 7.26 -5.10
CA GLY A 187 6.67 8.42 -4.35
C GLY A 187 6.90 9.66 -5.22
N VAL A 188 7.41 9.49 -6.44
CA VAL A 188 7.59 10.58 -7.43
C VAL A 188 6.25 11.14 -7.90
N LEU A 189 5.24 10.29 -8.14
CA LEU A 189 3.89 10.74 -8.47
C LEU A 189 3.26 11.51 -7.30
N ILE A 190 3.35 10.99 -6.07
CA ILE A 190 2.82 11.66 -4.88
C ILE A 190 3.49 13.02 -4.66
N SER A 191 4.83 13.10 -4.73
CA SER A 191 5.55 14.37 -4.56
C SER A 191 5.26 15.36 -5.68
N GLY A 192 5.18 14.90 -6.93
CA GLY A 192 4.80 15.73 -8.08
C GLY A 192 3.39 16.31 -7.96
N GLY A 193 2.40 15.49 -7.59
CA GLY A 193 1.04 15.95 -7.33
C GLY A 193 0.98 16.96 -6.17
N THR A 194 1.63 16.65 -5.04
CA THR A 194 1.69 17.57 -3.90
C THR A 194 2.43 18.88 -4.22
N ALA A 195 3.41 18.88 -5.12
CA ALA A 195 4.10 20.08 -5.60
C ALA A 195 3.28 20.89 -6.64
N LEU A 196 2.36 20.28 -7.38
CA LEU A 196 1.44 20.99 -8.27
C LEU A 196 0.30 21.68 -7.51
N TYR A 197 -0.10 21.16 -6.35
CA TYR A 197 -1.20 21.70 -5.54
C TYR A 197 -1.07 23.21 -5.20
N PRO A 198 0.11 23.73 -4.80
CA PRO A 198 0.36 25.16 -4.63
C PRO A 198 0.08 26.07 -5.82
N LEU A 199 0.07 25.56 -7.06
CA LEU A 199 -0.27 26.39 -8.23
C LEU A 199 -1.73 26.83 -8.21
N GLY A 200 -2.62 26.02 -7.64
CA GLY A 200 -4.06 26.29 -7.57
C GLY A 200 -4.50 27.24 -6.46
N TRP A 201 -3.60 27.80 -5.64
CA TRP A 201 -3.96 28.73 -4.55
C TRP A 201 -4.41 30.12 -5.01
N ASN A 202 -4.44 30.39 -6.31
CA ASN A 202 -4.80 31.69 -6.87
C ASN A 202 -6.29 31.84 -7.24
N THR A 203 -7.13 30.82 -6.99
CA THR A 203 -8.58 30.86 -7.27
C THR A 203 -9.34 31.76 -6.27
N ARG A 204 -10.65 31.95 -6.52
CA ARG A 204 -11.49 32.85 -5.72
C ARG A 204 -11.77 32.28 -4.34
N GLU A 205 -12.10 31.00 -4.26
CA GLU A 205 -12.41 30.27 -3.04
C GLU A 205 -11.24 30.29 -2.04
N VAL A 206 -10.01 30.21 -2.55
CA VAL A 206 -8.80 30.32 -1.72
C VAL A 206 -8.57 31.77 -1.29
N LYS A 207 -8.77 32.77 -2.17
CA LYS A 207 -8.66 34.20 -1.81
C LYS A 207 -9.74 34.68 -0.84
N GLU A 208 -10.92 34.09 -0.88
CA GLU A 208 -12.01 34.31 0.07
C GLU A 208 -11.67 33.75 1.46
N ALA A 209 -10.94 32.64 1.54
CA ALA A 209 -10.58 31.98 2.81
C ALA A 209 -9.17 32.32 3.35
N CYS A 210 -8.29 32.85 2.50
CA CYS A 210 -6.87 33.13 2.77
C CYS A 210 -6.49 34.60 2.53
N GLY A 211 -7.48 35.46 2.27
CA GLY A 211 -7.29 36.86 1.90
C GLY A 211 -6.81 37.07 0.44
N ALA A 212 -7.04 38.28 -0.08
CA ALA A 212 -6.76 38.63 -1.47
C ALA A 212 -5.28 38.50 -1.90
N GLN A 213 -4.35 38.45 -0.93
CA GLN A 213 -2.91 38.25 -1.16
C GLN A 213 -2.54 36.79 -1.48
N ALA A 214 -3.48 35.84 -1.34
CA ALA A 214 -3.24 34.45 -1.70
C ALA A 214 -2.97 34.29 -3.20
N ASN A 215 -1.89 33.58 -3.55
CA ASN A 215 -1.45 33.38 -4.91
C ASN A 215 -0.74 32.01 -5.04
N SER A 216 -0.38 31.60 -6.26
CA SER A 216 0.37 30.37 -6.49
C SER A 216 1.66 30.36 -5.65
N TYR A 217 1.88 29.31 -4.85
CA TYR A 217 2.94 29.19 -3.82
C TYR A 217 2.94 30.24 -2.68
N SER A 218 1.97 31.15 -2.60
CA SER A 218 1.85 32.17 -1.56
C SER A 218 0.52 32.01 -0.80
N LEU A 219 0.53 31.31 0.32
CA LEU A 219 -0.57 31.35 1.30
C LEU A 219 -0.61 32.73 1.94
N GLY A 220 -1.78 33.36 1.99
CA GLY A 220 -1.98 34.66 2.66
C GLY A 220 -2.14 34.48 4.18
N SER A 221 -3.38 34.55 4.68
CA SER A 221 -3.72 34.26 6.09
C SER A 221 -3.89 32.76 6.40
N CYS A 222 -3.67 31.89 5.42
CA CYS A 222 -3.87 30.43 5.54
C CYS A 222 -2.62 29.68 5.99
N HIS A 223 -2.84 28.48 6.55
CA HIS A 223 -1.78 27.59 7.01
C HIS A 223 -1.86 26.20 6.36
N LEU A 224 -0.71 25.54 6.19
CA LEU A 224 -0.66 24.13 5.78
C LEU A 224 -1.21 23.24 6.90
N SER A 225 -1.86 22.14 6.51
CA SER A 225 -2.52 21.22 7.43
C SER A 225 -2.05 19.77 7.29
N TRP A 226 -2.51 18.93 8.22
CA TRP A 226 -2.07 17.56 8.48
C TRP A 226 -1.84 16.68 7.25
N SER A 227 -2.68 16.78 6.21
CA SER A 227 -2.53 15.98 4.99
C SER A 227 -1.18 16.19 4.29
N ILE A 228 -0.66 17.42 4.23
CA ILE A 228 0.63 17.71 3.57
C ILE A 228 1.78 17.01 4.31
N TYR A 229 1.77 17.06 5.64
CA TYR A 229 2.77 16.38 6.47
C TYR A 229 2.68 14.85 6.34
N LEU A 230 1.47 14.28 6.23
CA LEU A 230 1.27 12.86 5.92
C LEU A 230 1.85 12.49 4.54
N GLN A 231 1.62 13.28 3.50
CA GLN A 231 2.20 13.03 2.16
C GLN A 231 3.73 13.02 2.21
N ILE A 232 4.36 13.97 2.93
CA ILE A 232 5.82 14.03 3.10
C ILE A 232 6.34 12.78 3.83
N ILE A 233 5.73 12.40 4.97
CA ILE A 233 6.11 11.21 5.74
C ILE A 233 5.95 9.94 4.90
N GLY A 234 4.85 9.82 4.14
CA GLY A 234 4.59 8.70 3.25
C GLY A 234 5.64 8.55 2.14
N VAL A 235 6.03 9.66 1.48
CA VAL A 235 7.11 9.65 0.48
C VAL A 235 8.46 9.28 1.10
N VAL A 236 8.80 9.78 2.29
CA VAL A 236 10.03 9.40 3.01
C VAL A 236 10.03 7.89 3.32
N LEU A 237 8.90 7.33 3.77
CA LEU A 237 8.78 5.89 4.01
C LEU A 237 8.90 5.08 2.71
N LEU A 238 8.39 5.55 1.57
CA LEU A 238 8.58 4.90 0.26
C LEU A 238 10.05 4.88 -0.17
N LEU A 239 10.81 5.96 0.09
CA LEU A 239 12.26 6.00 -0.16
C LEU A 239 13.05 5.05 0.76
N VAL A 240 12.65 4.92 2.03
CA VAL A 240 13.19 3.90 2.93
C VAL A 240 12.86 2.48 2.41
N CYS A 241 11.63 2.26 1.92
CA CYS A 241 11.23 0.97 1.36
C CYS A 241 12.03 0.59 0.10
N LEU A 242 12.32 1.54 -0.80
CA LEU A 242 13.24 1.35 -1.92
C LEU A 242 14.62 0.85 -1.42
N GLY A 243 15.20 1.50 -0.42
CA GLY A 243 16.48 1.09 0.16
C GLY A 243 16.48 -0.33 0.76
N LEU A 244 15.39 -0.70 1.43
CA LEU A 244 15.22 -2.04 2.01
C LEU A 244 14.99 -3.12 0.94
N SER A 245 14.31 -2.81 -0.16
CA SER A 245 13.99 -3.81 -1.20
C SER A 245 15.24 -4.43 -1.84
N PHE A 246 16.31 -3.65 -2.01
CA PHE A 246 17.62 -4.13 -2.48
C PHE A 246 18.31 -5.11 -1.51
N LYS A 247 17.85 -5.19 -0.26
CA LYS A 247 18.41 -6.03 0.82
C LYS A 247 17.42 -7.10 1.32
N ALA A 248 16.16 -7.07 0.87
CA ALA A 248 15.06 -7.90 1.37
C ALA A 248 15.20 -9.40 1.06
N SER A 249 15.83 -9.78 -0.06
CA SER A 249 16.03 -11.18 -0.46
C SER A 249 17.51 -11.58 -0.47
N ARG A 250 17.79 -12.81 -0.01
CA ARG A 250 19.13 -13.44 0.00
C ARG A 250 19.37 -14.36 -1.20
N ILE A 251 18.36 -14.56 -2.05
CA ILE A 251 18.39 -15.53 -3.15
C ILE A 251 18.98 -14.87 -4.40
N LYS A 252 20.17 -15.31 -4.83
CA LYS A 252 20.77 -14.89 -6.10
C LYS A 252 19.89 -15.35 -7.28
N PRO A 253 19.73 -14.54 -8.35
CA PRO A 253 19.09 -15.01 -9.58
C PRO A 253 19.82 -16.27 -10.10
N GLY A 254 19.05 -17.25 -10.58
CA GLY A 254 19.56 -18.55 -11.03
C GLY A 254 19.63 -19.65 -9.96
N SER A 255 19.45 -19.34 -8.66
CA SER A 255 19.37 -20.37 -7.62
C SER A 255 17.98 -21.00 -7.55
N VAL A 256 17.68 -21.88 -8.53
CA VAL A 256 16.54 -22.81 -8.44
C VAL A 256 16.89 -23.86 -7.39
N ARG A 257 16.10 -23.94 -6.32
CA ARG A 257 16.14 -25.08 -5.39
C ARG A 257 15.11 -26.10 -5.89
N ILE A 258 15.61 -27.10 -6.59
CA ILE A 258 14.92 -28.37 -6.90
C ILE A 258 14.79 -29.17 -5.60
#